data_AF-A0A3E2XNW8-F1
#
_entry.id   AF-A0A3E2XNW8-F1
#
_cell.length_a   1.000
_cell.length_b   1.000
_cell.length_c   1.000
_cell.angle_alpha   90.00
_cell.angle_beta   90.00
_cell.angle_gamma   90.00
#
_symmetry.space_group_name_H-M   'P 1'
#
loop_
_entity.id
_entity.type
_entity.pdbx_description
1 polymer ?
#
loop_
_entity_poly.entity_id
_entity_poly.type
_entity_poly.pdbx_seq_one_letter_code
_entity_poly.pdbx_strand_id
1 'polypeptide(L)'
;MGCGAQRGYKKRVRGTEVDVMILPKIKFEIVVSSEEWEQKTIAAIQKAAFTGEVGDGKIFSYEIRSAMKIRTRECGYDALN
;
A
#
# COMPACT_ATOMS: atom_id res chain seq x y z
N MET A 1 8.05 -3.09 -5.50
CA MET A 1 8.73 -2.32 -6.57
C MET A 1 7.74 -1.29 -7.11
N GLY A 2 8.01 0.01 -6.97
CA GLY A 2 7.09 1.07 -7.41
C GLY A 2 7.79 2.19 -8.18
N CYS A 3 7.13 2.73 -9.20
CA CYS A 3 7.54 3.92 -9.93
C CYS A 3 6.67 5.10 -9.46
N GLY A 4 7.27 6.04 -8.74
CA GLY A 4 6.63 7.27 -8.29
C GLY A 4 7.32 8.50 -8.88
N ALA A 5 6.89 9.71 -8.49
CA ALA A 5 7.52 10.97 -8.94
C ALA A 5 8.95 11.21 -8.41
N GLN A 6 9.55 10.21 -7.78
CA GLN A 6 10.88 10.27 -7.20
C GLN A 6 11.91 10.13 -8.33
N ARG A 7 12.52 11.25 -8.74
CA ARG A 7 13.46 11.32 -9.88
C ARG A 7 14.66 10.39 -9.64
N GLY A 8 14.88 9.45 -10.56
CA GLY A 8 16.08 8.61 -10.61
C GLY A 8 17.19 9.18 -11.49
N TYR A 9 18.41 8.64 -11.36
CA TYR A 9 19.56 8.97 -12.23
C TYR A 9 19.45 8.29 -13.60
N LYS A 10 19.81 9.04 -14.66
CA LYS A 10 19.79 8.59 -16.06
C LYS A 10 20.88 7.55 -16.35
N LYS A 11 20.52 6.39 -16.92
CA LYS A 11 21.49 5.41 -17.44
C LYS A 11 21.19 5.08 -18.90
N ARG A 12 22.15 5.34 -19.78
CA ARG A 12 22.06 5.02 -21.22
C ARG A 12 22.21 3.52 -21.43
N VAL A 13 21.25 2.88 -22.11
CA VAL A 13 21.39 1.49 -22.58
C VAL A 13 21.12 1.45 -24.08
N ARG A 14 22.15 1.08 -24.86
CA ARG A 14 22.07 0.89 -26.34
C ARG A 14 21.49 2.09 -27.11
N GLY A 15 21.85 3.31 -26.72
CA GLY A 15 21.43 4.53 -27.42
C GLY A 15 20.02 5.03 -27.05
N THR A 16 19.26 4.27 -26.26
CA THR A 16 17.96 4.69 -25.73
C THR A 16 18.09 5.04 -24.25
N GLU A 17 17.58 6.22 -23.84
CA GLU A 17 17.44 6.55 -22.42
C GLU A 17 16.26 5.72 -21.87
N VAL A 18 16.53 4.85 -20.89
CA VAL A 18 15.49 4.07 -20.20
C VAL A 18 15.50 4.47 -18.74
N ASP A 19 14.64 5.42 -18.37
CA ASP A 19 14.41 5.84 -17.00
C ASP A 19 13.52 4.81 -16.30
N VAL A 20 14.09 3.79 -15.65
CA VAL A 20 13.32 2.92 -14.76
C VAL A 20 14.11 2.66 -13.48
N MET A 21 14.20 3.68 -12.63
CA MET A 21 14.64 3.50 -11.26
C MET A 21 13.43 3.08 -10.41
N ILE A 22 13.34 1.79 -10.11
CA ILE A 22 12.34 1.29 -9.17
C ILE A 22 12.95 1.34 -7.78
N LEU A 23 12.46 2.23 -6.92
CA LEU A 23 12.85 2.22 -5.51
C LEU A 23 12.11 1.09 -4.77
N PRO A 24 12.80 0.34 -3.88
CA PRO A 24 12.14 -0.65 -3.04
C PRO A 24 11.13 0.06 -2.14
N LYS A 25 9.90 -0.43 -2.15
CA LYS A 25 8.79 0.02 -1.30
C LYS A 25 8.13 -1.21 -0.71
N ILE A 26 7.70 -1.12 0.54
CA ILE A 26 6.94 -2.16 1.23
C ILE A 26 5.46 -1.94 0.90
N LYS A 27 4.77 -3.00 0.51
CA LYS A 27 3.31 -2.99 0.33
C LYS A 27 2.68 -3.60 1.58
N PHE A 28 1.82 -2.84 2.23
CA PHE A 28 0.95 -3.36 3.28
C PHE A 28 -0.43 -3.64 2.68
N GLU A 29 -0.99 -4.80 3.00
CA GLU A 29 -2.38 -5.15 2.72
C GLU A 29 -3.03 -5.49 4.06
N ILE A 30 -3.98 -4.65 4.47
CA ILE A 30 -4.60 -4.70 5.79
C ILE A 30 -6.11 -4.69 5.57
N VAL A 31 -6.79 -5.69 6.11
CA VAL A 31 -8.25 -5.77 6.09
C VAL A 31 -8.76 -5.42 7.49
N VAL A 32 -9.77 -4.57 7.54
CA VAL A 32 -10.40 -4.10 8.77
C VAL A 32 -11.89 -4.34 8.73
N SER A 33 -12.52 -4.36 9.91
CA SER A 33 -13.88 -4.88 10.07
C SER A 33 -14.98 -3.82 9.95
N SER A 34 -14.65 -2.52 10.02
CA SER A 34 -15.62 -1.42 9.91
C SER A 34 -15.01 -0.15 9.29
N GLU A 35 -15.87 0.77 8.84
CA GLU A 35 -15.48 2.10 8.35
C GLU A 35 -14.76 2.94 9.43
N GLU A 36 -15.12 2.76 10.71
CA GLU A 36 -14.42 3.44 11.81
C GLU A 36 -12.97 2.94 11.92
N TRP A 37 -12.78 1.62 11.81
CA TRP A 37 -11.44 1.02 11.80
C TRP A 37 -10.65 1.39 10.55
N GLU A 38 -11.31 1.55 9.41
CA GLU A 38 -10.69 2.06 8.18
C GLU A 38 -10.09 3.45 8.43
N GLN A 39 -10.89 4.40 8.91
CA GLN A 39 -10.42 5.77 9.16
C GLN A 39 -9.28 5.80 10.18
N LYS A 40 -9.40 5.05 11.29
CA LYS A 40 -8.35 4.94 12.31
C LYS A 40 -7.05 4.36 11.75
N THR A 41 -7.14 3.33 10.92
CA THR A 41 -5.99 2.67 10.31
C THR A 41 -5.27 3.60 9.33
N ILE A 42 -6.03 4.28 8.46
CA ILE A 42 -5.48 5.27 7.51
C ILE A 42 -4.77 6.39 8.27
N ALA A 43 -5.40 6.95 9.30
CA ALA A 43 -4.81 8.02 10.12
C ALA A 43 -3.52 7.57 10.83
N ALA A 44 -3.51 6.36 11.38
CA ALA A 44 -2.33 5.80 12.04
C ALA A 44 -1.16 5.59 11.07
N ILE A 45 -1.42 5.00 9.89
CA ILE A 45 -0.38 4.77 8.87
C ILE A 45 0.13 6.10 8.34
N GLN A 46 -0.77 7.04 8.04
CA GLN A 46 -0.40 8.36 7.53
C GLN A 46 0.49 9.10 8.54
N LYS A 47 0.14 9.09 9.83
CA LYS A 47 0.97 9.70 10.88
C LYS A 47 2.34 9.03 11.04
N ALA A 48 2.41 7.71 10.93
CA ALA A 48 3.65 6.96 11.15
C ALA A 48 4.60 6.99 9.95
N ALA A 49 4.07 6.99 8.71
CA ALA A 49 4.84 6.91 7.48
C ALA A 49 5.17 8.28 6.87
N PHE A 50 4.57 9.37 7.35
CA PHE A 50 4.81 10.72 6.83
C PHE A 50 6.18 11.26 7.26
N THR A 51 7.00 11.60 6.26
CA THR A 51 8.29 12.29 6.44
C THR A 51 8.26 13.71 5.88
N GLY A 52 7.30 14.01 5.00
CA GLY A 52 7.20 15.30 4.29
C GLY A 52 7.96 15.34 2.96
N GLU A 53 8.73 14.29 2.65
CA GLU A 53 9.53 14.18 1.44
C GLU A 53 8.78 13.49 0.30
N VAL A 54 9.19 13.77 -0.94
CA VAL A 54 8.64 13.08 -2.12
C VAL A 54 9.01 11.61 -2.08
N GLY A 55 7.98 10.76 -1.93
CA GLY A 55 8.16 9.30 -1.91
C GLY A 55 7.56 8.59 -0.71
N ASP A 56 6.94 9.30 0.23
CA ASP A 56 6.22 8.71 1.39
C ASP A 56 5.21 7.63 0.98
N GLY A 57 4.67 7.72 -0.23
CA GLY A 57 3.87 6.67 -0.85
C GLY A 57 2.42 7.09 -1.06
N LYS A 58 1.53 6.09 -1.10
CA LYS A 58 0.09 6.28 -1.28
C LYS A 58 -0.64 5.23 -0.45
N ILE A 59 -1.81 5.62 0.04
CA ILE A 59 -2.76 4.71 0.69
C ILE A 59 -3.95 4.59 -0.25
N PHE A 60 -4.41 3.36 -0.46
CA PHE A 60 -5.61 3.06 -1.23
C PHE A 60 -6.57 2.30 -0.33
N SER A 61 -7.85 2.65 -0.37
CA SER A 61 -8.91 1.92 0.30
C SER A 61 -9.86 1.31 -0.74
N TYR A 62 -10.33 0.10 -0.47
CA TYR A 62 -11.24 -0.64 -1.31
C TYR A 62 -12.25 -1.36 -0.44
N GLU A 63 -13.51 -1.42 -0.88
CA GLU A 63 -14.54 -2.22 -0.24
C GLU A 63 -14.28 -3.71 -0.46
N ILE A 64 -14.29 -4.50 0.62
CA ILE A 64 -14.18 -5.96 0.57
C ILE A 64 -15.57 -6.56 0.65
N ARG A 65 -16.01 -7.21 -0.43
CA ARG A 65 -17.34 -7.82 -0.50
C ARG A 65 -17.52 -9.04 0.42
N SER A 66 -16.45 -9.80 0.65
CA SER A 66 -16.51 -11.01 1.48
C SER A 66 -15.11 -11.40 1.98
N ALA A 67 -15.06 -11.91 3.20
CA ALA A 67 -13.88 -12.49 3.82
C ALA A 67 -14.24 -13.85 4.43
N MET A 68 -13.32 -14.81 4.35
CA MET A 68 -13.50 -16.15 4.95
C MET A 68 -12.19 -16.61 5.60
N LYS A 69 -12.27 -17.06 6.85
CA LYS A 69 -11.14 -17.66 7.57
C LYS A 69 -11.08 -19.15 7.26
N ILE A 70 -10.11 -19.59 6.47
CA ILE A 70 -10.01 -20.97 5.96
C ILE A 70 -10.07 -22.02 7.08
N ARG A 71 -9.39 -21.77 8.20
CA ARG A 71 -9.28 -22.73 9.31
C ARG A 71 -10.61 -23.01 10.01
N THR A 72 -11.43 -21.98 10.23
CA THR A 72 -12.69 -22.08 11.00
C THR A 72 -13.93 -22.03 10.12
N ARG A 73 -13.78 -21.65 8.83
CA ARG A 73 -14.86 -21.36 7.88
C ARG A 73 -15.78 -20.20 8.30
N GLU A 74 -15.33 -19.37 9.24
CA GLU A 74 -16.02 -18.14 9.61
C GLU A 74 -16.00 -17.15 8.44
N CYS A 75 -17.08 -16.39 8.28
CA CYS A 75 -17.29 -15.46 7.18
C CYS A 75 -17.54 -14.04 7.67
N GLY A 76 -17.29 -13.05 6.81
CA GLY A 76 -17.59 -11.65 7.08
C GLY A 76 -16.81 -11.12 8.29
N TYR A 77 -17.51 -10.52 9.24
CA TYR A 77 -16.89 -9.93 10.44
C TYR A 77 -16.14 -10.95 11.29
N ASP A 78 -16.71 -12.16 11.47
CA ASP A 78 -16.11 -13.22 12.29
C ASP A 78 -14.80 -13.76 11.69
N ALA A 79 -14.62 -13.60 10.37
CA ALA A 79 -13.37 -13.95 9.72
C ALA A 79 -12.20 -13.05 10.16
N LEU A 80 -12.49 -11.85 10.69
CA LEU A 80 -11.50 -10.86 11.12
C LEU A 80 -11.29 -10.80 12.64
N ASN A 81 -12.13 -11.47 13.42
CA ASN A 81 -11.99 -11.64 14.87
C ASN A 81 -10.96 -12.73 15.25
#